data_AF-A0AA38H7K8-F1
#
_entry.id   AF-A0AA38H7K8-F1
#
_cell.length_a   1.000
_cell.length_b   1.000
_cell.length_c   1.000
_cell.angle_alpha   90.00
_cell.angle_beta   90.00
_cell.angle_gamma   90.00
#
_symmetry.space_group_name_H-M   'P 1'
#
loop_
_entity.id
_entity.type
_entity.pdbx_description
1 polymer ?
#
loop_
_entity_poly.entity_id
_entity_poly.type
_entity_poly.pdbx_seq_one_letter_code
_entity_poly.pdbx_strand_id
1 'polypeptide(L)'
;MPPKKAANKRVLPPWEDLWAAWSALSEEEKKAAGSDAGIDAKLEGLDVATMPSRHEPESESTQMLIPKSKASLKDRADLNIKLDIYKDLVNLFAESQDAKEDRFEKLLKELKGVGMRAFDIGKRFERANEGKEAANKKYKDGNWFGAMYTYAIAWGCLVPFYPGALPESDQLRKDIEKLELALFSNISAMAVSGADDKTIKTPKPINKAKLLHIGLRASVYCLSHANETTLGIVTKSCRRAQDLSAKLTSAHKIKPAPAASLALWKAQEDALAGLAAAKTYAEQPADKKLLTKSQKAGEADWRVLQGFEVYSK
;
A
#
# COMPACT_ATOMS: atom_id res chain seq x y z
N MET A 1 -2.46 -10.17 42.62
CA MET A 1 -2.41 -10.32 41.15
C MET A 1 -3.08 -9.11 40.53
N PRO A 2 -2.42 -8.34 39.64
CA PRO A 2 -3.11 -7.29 38.91
C PRO A 2 -4.20 -7.93 38.03
N PRO A 3 -5.39 -7.32 37.92
CA PRO A 3 -6.45 -7.84 37.06
C PRO A 3 -5.95 -7.86 35.62
N LYS A 4 -6.08 -9.01 34.94
CA LYS A 4 -5.90 -9.10 33.49
C LYS A 4 -6.88 -8.09 32.88
N LYS A 5 -6.37 -7.01 32.29
CA LYS A 5 -7.18 -6.09 31.48
C LYS A 5 -7.96 -6.95 30.49
N ALA A 6 -9.28 -6.90 30.56
CA ALA A 6 -10.12 -7.55 29.57
C ALA A 6 -9.68 -7.03 28.19
N ALA A 7 -9.35 -7.95 27.29
CA ALA A 7 -9.02 -7.57 25.92
C ALA A 7 -10.21 -6.79 25.37
N ASN A 8 -10.00 -5.52 24.99
CA ASN A 8 -11.04 -4.68 24.39
C ASN A 8 -11.63 -5.45 23.21
N LYS A 9 -12.86 -5.94 23.36
CA LYS A 9 -13.59 -6.59 22.27
C LYS A 9 -13.92 -5.52 21.25
N ARG A 10 -13.18 -5.49 20.15
CA ARG A 10 -13.48 -4.63 19.00
C ARG A 10 -14.77 -5.13 18.35
N VAL A 11 -15.77 -4.25 18.18
CA VAL A 11 -16.97 -4.56 17.41
C VAL A 11 -16.69 -4.19 15.96
N LEU A 12 -16.43 -5.20 15.14
CA LEU A 12 -16.18 -5.04 13.71
C LEU A 12 -17.53 -5.02 12.96
N PRO A 13 -17.63 -4.30 11.82
CA PRO A 13 -18.80 -4.29 10.97
C PRO A 13 -18.94 -5.67 10.32
N PRO A 14 -20.09 -5.94 9.68
CA PRO A 14 -20.27 -7.12 8.86
C PRO A 14 -19.09 -7.35 7.91
N TRP A 15 -18.69 -8.61 7.76
CA TRP A 15 -17.56 -9.00 6.94
C TRP A 15 -17.69 -8.51 5.50
N GLU A 16 -18.91 -8.51 4.98
CA GLU A 16 -19.29 -8.05 3.66
C GLU A 16 -19.00 -6.55 3.47
N ASP A 17 -19.21 -5.74 4.51
CA ASP A 17 -18.97 -4.29 4.46
C ASP A 17 -17.47 -3.97 4.41
N LEU A 18 -16.64 -4.74 5.12
CA LEU A 18 -15.18 -4.60 5.05
C LEU A 18 -14.69 -4.85 3.61
N TRP A 19 -15.22 -5.87 2.93
CA TRP A 19 -14.90 -6.16 1.55
C TRP A 19 -15.47 -5.14 0.56
N ALA A 20 -16.55 -4.45 0.92
CA ALA A 20 -17.19 -3.49 0.04
C ALA A 20 -16.25 -2.28 -0.25
N ALA A 21 -15.36 -1.92 0.68
CA ALA A 21 -14.34 -0.88 0.49
C ALA A 21 -13.31 -1.24 -0.59
N TRP A 22 -13.08 -2.52 -0.81
CA TRP A 22 -12.15 -3.08 -1.80
C TRP A 22 -12.79 -3.34 -3.17
N SER A 23 -14.03 -2.87 -3.37
CA SER A 23 -14.67 -2.96 -4.69
C SER A 23 -13.93 -2.07 -5.69
N ALA A 24 -13.82 -2.55 -6.93
CA ALA A 24 -13.31 -1.76 -8.04
C ALA A 24 -14.03 -0.41 -8.12
N LEU A 25 -13.28 0.65 -8.40
CA LEU A 25 -13.85 1.97 -8.71
C LEU A 25 -14.55 1.91 -10.08
N SER A 26 -15.72 2.55 -10.19
CA SER A 26 -16.32 2.81 -11.50
C SER A 26 -15.45 3.76 -12.34
N GLU A 27 -15.63 3.81 -13.66
CA GLU A 27 -14.86 4.72 -14.51
C GLU A 27 -15.09 6.20 -14.14
N GLU A 28 -16.31 6.54 -13.72
CA GLU A 28 -16.64 7.87 -13.20
C GLU A 28 -15.93 8.14 -11.87
N GLU A 29 -15.85 7.15 -10.97
CA GLU A 29 -15.10 7.25 -9.72
C GLU A 29 -13.59 7.39 -9.96
N LYS A 30 -13.02 6.65 -10.92
CA LYS A 30 -11.62 6.79 -11.34
C LYS A 30 -11.34 8.18 -11.89
N LYS A 31 -12.22 8.67 -12.77
CA LYS A 31 -12.11 10.03 -13.34
C LYS A 31 -12.26 11.12 -12.29
N ALA A 32 -13.16 10.95 -11.32
CA ALA A 32 -13.38 11.89 -10.23
C ALA A 32 -12.25 11.86 -9.19
N ALA A 33 -11.67 10.70 -8.88
CA ALA A 33 -10.44 10.61 -8.11
C ALA A 33 -9.31 11.35 -8.88
N GLY A 34 -9.38 11.29 -10.22
CA GLY A 34 -8.44 11.85 -11.18
C GLY A 34 -8.52 13.35 -11.44
N SER A 35 -9.43 14.08 -10.80
CA SER A 35 -9.49 15.53 -10.90
C SER A 35 -9.32 16.17 -9.51
N ASP A 36 -8.51 17.22 -9.41
CA ASP A 36 -8.31 17.96 -8.15
C ASP A 36 -9.67 18.50 -7.64
N ALA A 37 -10.55 18.89 -8.56
CA ALA A 37 -11.92 19.30 -8.27
C ALA A 37 -12.86 18.15 -7.85
N GLY A 38 -12.58 16.89 -8.18
CA GLY A 38 -13.45 15.75 -7.84
C GLY A 38 -13.26 15.22 -6.42
N ILE A 39 -12.09 15.45 -5.82
CA ILE A 39 -11.80 15.18 -4.41
C ILE A 39 -12.45 16.27 -3.54
N ASP A 40 -12.33 17.54 -3.93
CA ASP A 40 -12.90 18.68 -3.19
C ASP A 40 -14.44 18.80 -3.39
N ALA A 41 -14.98 18.65 -4.59
CA ALA A 41 -16.43 18.82 -4.84
C ALA A 41 -17.32 17.70 -4.25
N LYS A 42 -16.78 16.50 -3.98
CA LYS A 42 -17.51 15.45 -3.25
C LYS A 42 -17.42 15.58 -1.73
N LEU A 43 -16.43 16.33 -1.23
CA LEU A 43 -16.37 16.77 0.16
C LEU A 43 -17.36 17.93 0.42
N GLU A 44 -17.57 18.81 -0.56
CA GLU A 44 -18.54 19.93 -0.46
C GLU A 44 -20.01 19.50 -0.56
N GLY A 45 -20.30 18.34 -1.16
CA GLY A 45 -21.65 17.76 -1.21
C GLY A 45 -22.08 17.01 0.07
N LEU A 46 -21.15 16.78 1.00
CA LEU A 46 -21.46 16.34 2.36
C LEU A 46 -21.66 17.59 3.20
N ASP A 47 -22.93 17.94 3.42
CA ASP A 47 -23.32 19.06 4.27
C ASP A 47 -22.66 18.96 5.66
N VAL A 48 -21.57 19.72 5.83
CA VAL A 48 -20.82 19.81 7.09
C VAL A 48 -21.71 20.39 8.20
N ALA A 49 -22.82 21.05 7.85
CA ALA A 49 -23.77 21.60 8.81
C ALA A 49 -24.77 20.57 9.39
N THR A 50 -24.87 19.36 8.81
CA THR A 50 -25.63 18.23 9.38
C THR A 50 -24.75 17.15 10.01
N MET A 51 -23.42 17.33 10.03
CA MET A 51 -22.56 16.53 10.90
C MET A 51 -22.86 16.90 12.37
N PRO A 52 -23.26 15.95 13.23
CA PRO A 52 -23.47 16.26 14.64
C PRO A 52 -22.16 16.79 15.24
N SER A 53 -22.19 18.09 15.53
CA SER A 53 -21.19 18.81 16.31
C SER A 53 -20.91 18.06 17.60
N ARG A 54 -19.63 17.78 17.87
CA ARG A 54 -19.11 17.20 19.11
C ARG A 54 -19.89 15.97 19.60
N HIS A 55 -19.40 14.78 19.26
CA HIS A 55 -19.68 13.62 20.10
C HIS A 55 -19.23 13.95 21.53
N GLU A 56 -20.21 14.01 22.43
CA GLU A 56 -20.03 13.76 23.85
C GLU A 56 -19.24 12.44 24.02
N PRO A 57 -18.51 12.27 25.13
CA PRO A 57 -17.77 11.04 25.39
C PRO A 57 -18.76 9.90 25.64
N GLU A 58 -19.29 9.30 24.58
CA GLU A 58 -19.98 8.02 24.67
C GLU A 58 -18.96 6.99 25.16
N SER A 59 -19.38 6.27 26.20
CA SER A 59 -18.57 5.32 26.96
C SER A 59 -17.63 4.46 26.11
N GLU A 60 -16.42 4.22 26.62
CA GLU A 60 -15.28 3.50 26.01
C GLU A 60 -15.52 2.04 25.54
N SER A 61 -16.76 1.57 25.35
CA SER A 61 -17.03 0.14 25.18
C SER A 61 -17.38 -0.34 23.77
N THR A 62 -17.68 0.54 22.79
CA THR A 62 -18.10 0.06 21.46
C THR A 62 -17.64 0.96 20.32
N GLN A 63 -16.48 0.66 19.74
CA GLN A 63 -15.94 1.40 18.59
C GLN A 63 -16.49 0.82 17.29
N MET A 64 -17.42 1.53 16.62
CA MET A 64 -17.93 1.16 15.29
C MET A 64 -16.97 1.59 14.17
N LEU A 65 -16.71 0.71 13.21
CA LEU A 65 -15.91 1.03 12.02
C LEU A 65 -16.73 1.80 10.97
N ILE A 66 -16.02 2.51 10.08
CA ILE A 66 -16.56 3.40 9.04
C ILE A 66 -17.09 2.58 7.84
N PRO A 67 -18.41 2.60 7.52
CA PRO A 67 -18.95 1.88 6.35
C PRO A 67 -18.44 2.41 5.01
N LYS A 68 -18.60 1.64 3.92
CA LYS A 68 -18.24 2.05 2.53
C LYS A 68 -18.82 3.41 2.12
N SER A 69 -20.01 3.77 2.59
CA SER A 69 -20.65 5.07 2.34
C SER A 69 -19.90 6.25 2.96
N LYS A 70 -18.95 5.98 3.86
CA LYS A 70 -18.12 6.97 4.56
C LYS A 70 -16.62 6.82 4.26
N ALA A 71 -16.18 5.77 3.56
CA ALA A 71 -14.81 5.69 3.05
C ALA A 71 -14.64 6.74 1.95
N SER A 72 -13.65 7.61 2.07
CA SER A 72 -13.44 8.65 1.07
C SER A 72 -13.10 8.02 -0.28
N LEU A 73 -13.37 8.73 -1.37
CA LEU A 73 -12.97 8.28 -2.70
C LEU A 73 -11.45 8.05 -2.77
N LYS A 74 -10.68 8.86 -2.03
CA LYS A 74 -9.23 8.71 -1.85
C LYS A 74 -8.88 7.37 -1.18
N ASP A 75 -9.52 7.03 -0.06
CA ASP A 75 -9.27 5.75 0.62
C ASP A 75 -9.53 4.57 -0.32
N ARG A 76 -10.64 4.60 -1.06
CA ARG A 76 -10.95 3.53 -2.03
C ARG A 76 -9.93 3.48 -3.18
N ALA A 77 -9.43 4.62 -3.64
CA ALA A 77 -8.37 4.66 -4.65
C ALA A 77 -7.07 4.02 -4.11
N ASP A 78 -6.66 4.36 -2.89
CA ASP A 78 -5.50 3.78 -2.23
C ASP A 78 -5.62 2.27 -2.03
N LEU A 79 -6.81 1.79 -1.64
CA LEU A 79 -7.09 0.36 -1.53
C LEU A 79 -6.98 -0.38 -2.87
N ASN A 80 -7.47 0.22 -3.95
CA ASN A 80 -7.35 -0.37 -5.29
C ASN A 80 -5.89 -0.46 -5.75
N ILE A 81 -5.07 0.58 -5.50
CA ILE A 81 -3.63 0.54 -5.82
C ILE A 81 -2.95 -0.65 -5.14
N LYS A 82 -3.22 -0.84 -3.84
CA LYS A 82 -2.67 -1.95 -3.07
C LYS A 82 -3.10 -3.31 -3.64
N LEU A 83 -4.38 -3.44 -3.99
CA LEU A 83 -4.90 -4.65 -4.62
C LEU A 83 -4.29 -4.93 -5.99
N ASP A 84 -4.10 -3.92 -6.82
CA ASP A 84 -3.51 -4.08 -8.15
C ASP A 84 -2.05 -4.54 -8.05
N ILE A 85 -1.28 -3.93 -7.13
CA ILE A 85 0.09 -4.39 -6.82
C ILE A 85 0.07 -5.86 -6.39
N TYR A 86 -0.83 -6.23 -5.47
CA TYR A 86 -0.95 -7.59 -4.97
C TYR A 86 -1.37 -8.59 -6.07
N LYS A 87 -2.37 -8.24 -6.89
CA LYS A 87 -2.83 -9.04 -8.03
C LYS A 87 -1.71 -9.28 -9.03
N ASP A 88 -1.03 -8.22 -9.46
CA ASP A 88 0.04 -8.31 -10.44
C ASP A 88 1.22 -9.12 -9.92
N LEU A 89 1.51 -9.06 -8.63
CA LEU A 89 2.53 -9.88 -7.99
C LEU A 89 2.20 -11.35 -7.98
N VAL A 90 0.99 -11.68 -7.54
CA VAL A 90 0.51 -13.06 -7.50
C VAL A 90 0.50 -13.66 -8.91
N ASN A 91 0.04 -12.88 -9.90
CA ASN A 91 -0.02 -13.33 -11.29
C ASN A 91 1.37 -13.43 -11.91
N LEU A 92 2.28 -12.49 -11.64
CA LEU A 92 3.69 -12.61 -12.06
C LEU A 92 4.33 -13.90 -11.52
N PHE A 93 4.04 -14.25 -10.26
CA PHE A 93 4.51 -15.50 -9.67
C PHE A 93 3.89 -16.72 -10.37
N ALA A 94 2.57 -16.74 -10.53
CA ALA A 94 1.85 -17.83 -11.21
C ALA A 94 2.36 -18.07 -12.65
N GLU A 95 2.49 -16.99 -13.42
CA GLU A 95 3.05 -16.99 -14.78
C GLU A 95 4.46 -17.58 -14.81
N SER A 96 5.33 -17.17 -13.87
CA SER A 96 6.71 -17.67 -13.78
C SER A 96 6.78 -19.18 -13.49
N GLN A 97 5.76 -19.73 -12.82
CA GLN A 97 5.67 -21.13 -12.42
C GLN A 97 4.87 -21.99 -13.42
N ASP A 98 4.47 -21.43 -14.57
CA ASP A 98 3.60 -22.10 -15.55
C ASP A 98 2.28 -22.61 -14.95
N ALA A 99 1.76 -21.89 -13.95
CA ALA A 99 0.45 -22.20 -13.40
C ALA A 99 -0.63 -21.81 -14.42
N LYS A 100 -1.49 -22.78 -14.78
CA LYS A 100 -2.61 -22.58 -15.72
C LYS A 100 -3.81 -21.86 -15.09
N GLU A 101 -3.87 -21.80 -13.77
CA GLU A 101 -4.96 -21.18 -13.01
C GLU A 101 -4.65 -19.72 -12.69
N ASP A 102 -5.67 -18.86 -12.71
CA ASP A 102 -5.60 -17.51 -12.15
C ASP A 102 -5.42 -17.60 -10.63
N ARG A 103 -4.15 -17.59 -10.20
CA ARG A 103 -3.77 -17.78 -8.80
C ARG A 103 -4.33 -16.66 -7.92
N PHE A 104 -4.49 -15.45 -8.46
CA PHE A 104 -5.05 -14.33 -7.73
C PHE A 104 -6.52 -14.58 -7.41
N GLU A 105 -7.34 -14.98 -8.38
CA GLU A 105 -8.77 -15.26 -8.14
C GLU A 105 -8.98 -16.37 -7.11
N LYS A 106 -8.15 -17.42 -7.16
CA LYS A 106 -8.16 -18.48 -6.15
C LYS A 106 -7.85 -17.95 -4.75
N LEU A 107 -6.77 -17.18 -4.61
CA LEU A 107 -6.39 -16.58 -3.33
C LEU A 107 -7.46 -15.60 -2.84
N LEU A 108 -8.04 -14.78 -3.73
CA LEU A 108 -9.10 -13.84 -3.38
C LEU A 108 -10.35 -14.56 -2.87
N LYS A 109 -10.72 -15.69 -3.49
CA LYS A 109 -11.81 -16.55 -3.03
C LYS A 109 -11.52 -17.14 -1.64
N GLU A 110 -10.31 -17.60 -1.41
CA GLU A 110 -9.86 -18.11 -0.10
C GLU A 110 -9.91 -17.01 0.98
N LEU A 111 -9.44 -15.80 0.65
CA LEU A 111 -9.49 -14.63 1.54
C LEU A 111 -10.91 -14.24 1.91
N LYS A 112 -11.88 -14.36 0.98
CA LYS A 112 -13.31 -14.09 1.20
C LYS A 112 -14.06 -15.20 1.95
N GLY A 113 -13.47 -16.39 2.06
CA GLY A 113 -14.08 -17.59 2.63
C GLY A 113 -14.27 -17.57 4.14
N VAL A 114 -15.17 -18.43 4.65
CA VAL A 114 -15.60 -18.49 6.06
C VAL A 114 -14.43 -18.76 7.03
N GLY A 115 -13.48 -19.62 6.66
CA GLY A 115 -12.33 -19.95 7.52
C GLY A 115 -11.42 -18.74 7.80
N MET A 116 -11.34 -17.79 6.86
CA MET A 116 -10.63 -16.54 7.07
C MET A 116 -11.42 -15.60 7.99
N ARG A 117 -12.76 -15.58 7.93
CA ARG A 117 -13.63 -14.78 8.82
C ARG A 117 -13.46 -15.11 10.30
N ALA A 118 -13.00 -16.33 10.61
CA ALA A 118 -12.84 -16.82 11.97
C ALA A 118 -11.64 -16.20 12.72
N PHE A 119 -10.70 -15.53 12.02
CA PHE A 119 -9.55 -14.90 12.66
C PHE A 119 -9.82 -13.41 12.92
N ASP A 120 -9.66 -13.02 14.19
CA ASP A 120 -9.64 -11.60 14.58
C ASP A 120 -8.47 -10.85 13.90
N ILE A 121 -8.61 -9.53 13.83
CA ILE A 121 -7.63 -8.63 13.21
C ILE A 121 -6.25 -8.70 13.89
N GLY A 122 -6.19 -8.97 15.21
CA GLY A 122 -4.93 -9.08 15.94
C GLY A 122 -4.09 -10.27 15.46
N LYS A 123 -4.70 -11.45 15.39
CA LYS A 123 -4.04 -12.67 14.87
C LYS A 123 -3.63 -12.52 13.40
N ARG A 124 -4.40 -11.77 12.61
CA ARG A 124 -4.07 -11.48 11.22
C ARG A 124 -2.85 -10.57 11.11
N PHE A 125 -2.79 -9.54 11.95
CA PHE A 125 -1.63 -8.67 12.06
C PHE A 125 -0.38 -9.45 12.49
N GLU A 126 -0.49 -10.34 13.49
CA GLU A 126 0.59 -11.22 13.92
C GLU A 126 1.10 -12.09 12.76
N ARG A 127 0.20 -12.77 12.03
CA ARG A 127 0.55 -13.57 10.85
C ARG A 127 1.20 -12.75 9.74
N ALA A 128 0.72 -11.54 9.48
CA ALA A 128 1.33 -10.66 8.51
C ALA A 128 2.77 -10.28 8.93
N ASN A 129 2.99 -10.02 10.22
CA ASN A 129 4.30 -9.71 10.74
C ASN A 129 5.25 -10.92 10.71
N GLU A 130 4.77 -12.13 11.04
CA GLU A 130 5.52 -13.38 10.87
C GLU A 130 5.91 -13.61 9.40
N GLY A 131 4.97 -13.38 8.48
CA GLY A 131 5.20 -13.45 7.05
C GLY A 131 6.28 -12.47 6.57
N LYS A 132 6.28 -11.23 7.11
CA LYS A 132 7.34 -10.25 6.85
C LYS A 132 8.71 -10.76 7.30
N GLU A 133 8.82 -11.34 8.50
CA GLU A 133 10.10 -11.87 9.00
C GLU A 133 10.57 -13.11 8.20
N ALA A 134 9.65 -13.98 7.79
CA ALA A 134 9.95 -15.09 6.91
C ALA A 134 10.46 -14.61 5.52
N ALA A 135 9.86 -13.55 4.98
CA ALA A 135 10.30 -12.93 3.75
C ALA A 135 11.68 -12.26 3.89
N ASN A 136 11.94 -11.56 5.01
CA ASN A 136 13.25 -11.01 5.35
C ASN A 136 14.33 -12.11 5.32
N LYS A 137 14.03 -13.28 5.92
CA LYS A 137 14.96 -14.43 5.92
C LYS A 137 15.25 -14.90 4.50
N LYS A 138 14.21 -15.14 3.68
CA LYS A 138 14.38 -15.53 2.27
C LYS A 138 15.22 -14.53 1.48
N TYR A 139 15.05 -13.23 1.73
CA TYR A 139 15.84 -12.21 1.06
C TYR A 139 17.32 -12.26 1.46
N LYS A 140 17.62 -12.44 2.75
CA LYS A 140 19.00 -12.62 3.25
C LYS A 140 19.66 -13.86 2.65
N ASP A 141 18.88 -14.90 2.37
CA ASP A 141 19.33 -16.12 1.70
C ASP A 141 19.48 -15.96 0.17
N GLY A 142 19.35 -14.74 -0.37
CA GLY A 142 19.46 -14.43 -1.80
C GLY A 142 18.21 -14.75 -2.62
N ASN A 143 17.15 -15.30 -2.01
CA ASN A 143 15.89 -15.63 -2.68
C ASN A 143 14.93 -14.44 -2.70
N TRP A 144 15.27 -13.40 -3.47
CA TRP A 144 14.46 -12.18 -3.58
C TRP A 144 13.06 -12.44 -4.15
N PHE A 145 12.91 -13.38 -5.10
CA PHE A 145 11.63 -13.64 -5.75
C PHE A 145 10.65 -14.34 -4.81
N GLY A 146 11.13 -15.36 -4.10
CA GLY A 146 10.37 -16.01 -3.03
C GLY A 146 10.07 -15.06 -1.87
N ALA A 147 11.00 -14.15 -1.53
CA ALA A 147 10.76 -13.11 -0.53
C ALA A 147 9.65 -12.15 -0.97
N MET A 148 9.69 -11.67 -2.21
CA MET A 148 8.69 -10.76 -2.78
C MET A 148 7.28 -11.36 -2.74
N TYR A 149 7.14 -12.62 -3.17
CA TYR A 149 5.86 -13.34 -3.05
C TYR A 149 5.41 -13.49 -1.60
N THR A 150 6.34 -13.77 -0.68
CA THR A 150 6.01 -13.93 0.74
C THR A 150 5.53 -12.61 1.37
N TYR A 151 6.11 -11.45 0.99
CA TYR A 151 5.60 -10.13 1.40
C TYR A 151 4.18 -9.88 0.88
N ALA A 152 3.89 -10.26 -0.37
CA ALA A 152 2.54 -10.12 -0.93
C ALA A 152 1.53 -10.95 -0.12
N ILE A 153 1.84 -12.22 0.18
CA ILE A 153 0.98 -13.09 0.99
C ILE A 153 0.81 -12.55 2.41
N ALA A 154 1.88 -12.03 3.03
CA ALA A 154 1.83 -11.39 4.34
C ALA A 154 0.86 -10.20 4.35
N TRP A 155 0.90 -9.35 3.31
CA TRP A 155 -0.06 -8.25 3.16
C TRP A 155 -1.49 -8.78 2.98
N GLY A 156 -1.68 -9.84 2.18
CA GLY A 156 -2.99 -10.47 1.98
C GLY A 156 -3.67 -10.95 3.27
N CYS A 157 -2.90 -11.28 4.32
CA CYS A 157 -3.46 -11.61 5.65
C CYS A 157 -4.21 -10.44 6.31
N LEU A 158 -3.86 -9.20 5.97
CA LEU A 158 -4.51 -8.00 6.51
C LEU A 158 -5.89 -7.77 5.88
N VAL A 159 -6.13 -8.23 4.65
CA VAL A 159 -7.41 -8.06 3.94
C VAL A 159 -8.53 -8.85 4.65
N PRO A 160 -9.74 -8.27 4.82
CA PRO A 160 -10.23 -6.99 4.33
C PRO A 160 -10.02 -5.81 5.26
N PHE A 161 -9.26 -5.96 6.35
CA PHE A 161 -8.97 -4.85 7.25
C PHE A 161 -8.03 -3.86 6.59
N TYR A 162 -8.45 -2.61 6.52
CA TYR A 162 -7.62 -1.49 6.10
C TYR A 162 -7.53 -0.46 7.23
N PRO A 163 -6.47 0.37 7.29
CA PRO A 163 -6.31 1.33 8.38
C PRO A 163 -7.53 2.22 8.63
N GLY A 164 -8.13 2.74 7.56
CA GLY A 164 -9.34 3.56 7.61
C GLY A 164 -10.59 2.82 8.11
N ALA A 165 -10.56 1.50 8.25
CA ALA A 165 -11.61 0.76 8.94
C ALA A 165 -11.54 1.02 10.45
N LEU A 166 -10.35 1.23 11.03
CA LEU A 166 -10.14 1.41 12.46
C LEU A 166 -10.21 2.89 12.88
N PRO A 167 -10.63 3.19 14.13
CA PRO A 167 -10.57 4.54 14.69
C PRO A 167 -9.14 5.12 14.65
N GLU A 168 -9.01 6.44 14.48
CA GLU A 168 -7.70 7.12 14.50
C GLU A 168 -6.93 6.95 15.81
N SER A 169 -7.65 6.75 16.92
CA SER A 169 -7.10 6.50 18.24
C SER A 169 -6.66 5.05 18.47
N ASP A 170 -7.04 4.09 17.62
CA ASP A 170 -6.64 2.68 17.79
C ASP A 170 -5.16 2.51 17.41
N GLN A 171 -4.35 2.06 18.37
CA GLN A 171 -2.93 1.80 18.13
C GLN A 171 -2.70 0.78 17.02
N LEU A 172 -3.59 -0.20 16.87
CA LEU A 172 -3.48 -1.21 15.83
C LEU A 172 -3.60 -0.61 14.42
N ARG A 173 -4.32 0.50 14.25
CA ARG A 173 -4.38 1.22 12.98
C ARG A 173 -2.98 1.67 12.54
N LYS A 174 -2.26 2.34 13.45
CA LYS A 174 -0.90 2.83 13.22
C LYS A 174 0.09 1.69 12.99
N ASP A 175 -0.09 0.58 13.69
CA ASP A 175 0.77 -0.58 13.55
C ASP A 175 0.54 -1.28 12.20
N ILE A 176 -0.71 -1.38 11.74
CA ILE A 176 -1.06 -1.88 10.40
C ILE A 176 -0.47 -0.96 9.31
N GLU A 177 -0.65 0.37 9.40
CA GLU A 177 -0.09 1.33 8.44
C GLU A 177 1.43 1.18 8.31
N LYS A 178 2.14 1.12 9.45
CA LYS A 178 3.59 0.90 9.47
C LYS A 178 3.99 -0.43 8.84
N LEU A 179 3.25 -1.50 9.13
CA LEU A 179 3.50 -2.82 8.55
C LEU A 179 3.26 -2.81 7.05
N GLU A 180 2.14 -2.26 6.57
CA GLU A 180 1.84 -2.12 5.14
C GLU A 180 2.97 -1.39 4.41
N LEU A 181 3.40 -0.23 4.92
CA LEU A 181 4.46 0.57 4.29
C LEU A 181 5.80 -0.16 4.29
N ALA A 182 6.12 -0.91 5.35
CA ALA A 182 7.30 -1.76 5.36
C ALA A 182 7.23 -2.88 4.31
N LEU A 183 6.08 -3.54 4.15
CA LEU A 183 5.86 -4.58 3.15
C LEU A 183 6.03 -4.03 1.72
N PHE A 184 5.37 -2.92 1.38
CA PHE A 184 5.47 -2.31 0.05
C PHE A 184 6.87 -1.74 -0.23
N SER A 185 7.52 -1.14 0.77
CA SER A 185 8.91 -0.69 0.65
C SER A 185 9.84 -1.88 0.36
N ASN A 186 9.66 -3.02 1.03
CA ASN A 186 10.47 -4.21 0.76
C ASN A 186 10.17 -4.82 -0.61
N ILE A 187 8.91 -4.83 -1.05
CA ILE A 187 8.51 -5.24 -2.40
C ILE A 187 9.26 -4.41 -3.46
N SER A 188 9.34 -3.08 -3.31
CA SER A 188 10.08 -2.26 -4.27
C SER A 188 11.58 -2.53 -4.25
N ALA A 189 12.15 -2.85 -3.08
CA ALA A 189 13.54 -3.28 -2.98
C ALA A 189 13.79 -4.58 -3.77
N MET A 190 12.88 -5.56 -3.66
CA MET A 190 12.99 -6.83 -4.39
C MET A 190 12.91 -6.62 -5.89
N ALA A 191 12.06 -5.71 -6.37
CA ALA A 191 11.96 -5.38 -7.79
C ALA A 191 13.27 -4.80 -8.35
N VAL A 192 13.98 -3.96 -7.58
CA VAL A 192 15.31 -3.46 -7.95
C VAL A 192 16.30 -4.62 -8.04
N SER A 193 16.35 -5.50 -7.02
CA SER A 193 17.25 -6.67 -7.02
C SER A 193 16.97 -7.62 -8.19
N GLY A 194 15.69 -7.92 -8.45
CA GLY A 194 15.29 -8.84 -9.51
C GLY A 194 15.47 -8.31 -10.93
N ALA A 195 15.52 -6.99 -11.11
CA ALA A 195 15.80 -6.39 -12.41
C ALA A 195 17.21 -6.77 -12.92
N ASP A 196 18.18 -6.81 -12.01
CA ASP A 196 19.58 -7.09 -12.33
C ASP A 196 19.94 -8.57 -12.22
N ASP A 197 19.08 -9.37 -11.58
CA ASP A 197 19.31 -10.80 -11.44
C ASP A 197 19.18 -11.53 -12.79
N LYS A 198 20.25 -12.26 -13.14
CA LYS A 198 20.37 -13.13 -14.31
C LYS A 198 20.39 -14.62 -13.92
N THR A 199 20.44 -14.90 -12.63
CA THR A 199 20.64 -16.24 -12.05
C THR A 199 19.33 -16.92 -11.65
N ILE A 200 18.23 -16.17 -11.57
CA ILE A 200 16.93 -16.72 -11.20
C ILE A 200 16.49 -17.82 -12.17
N LYS A 201 16.15 -18.97 -11.61
CA LYS A 201 15.63 -20.13 -12.33
C LYS A 201 14.14 -20.28 -12.05
N THR A 202 13.32 -19.86 -12.99
CA THR A 202 11.87 -20.09 -13.00
C THR A 202 11.49 -20.91 -14.24
N PRO A 203 10.43 -21.74 -14.18
CA PRO A 203 9.94 -22.47 -15.35
C PRO A 203 9.72 -21.58 -16.58
N LYS A 204 9.19 -20.37 -16.38
CA LYS A 204 9.09 -19.32 -17.41
C LYS A 204 9.90 -18.09 -17.01
N PRO A 205 10.59 -17.42 -17.95
CA PRO A 205 11.30 -16.18 -17.67
C PRO A 205 10.37 -15.14 -17.04
N ILE A 206 10.84 -14.48 -15.98
CA ILE A 206 10.10 -13.41 -15.32
C ILE A 206 9.99 -12.21 -16.28
N ASN A 207 8.78 -11.68 -16.45
CA ASN A 207 8.58 -10.42 -17.15
C ASN A 207 9.17 -9.26 -16.32
N LYS A 208 10.41 -8.86 -16.67
CA LYS A 208 11.15 -7.80 -15.96
C LYS A 208 10.47 -6.43 -16.03
N ALA A 209 9.79 -6.10 -17.12
CA ALA A 209 9.04 -4.84 -17.22
C ALA A 209 7.90 -4.81 -16.20
N LYS A 210 7.11 -5.89 -16.12
CA LYS A 210 6.03 -6.04 -15.14
C LYS A 210 6.56 -5.97 -13.70
N LEU A 211 7.67 -6.66 -13.40
CA LEU A 211 8.36 -6.60 -12.11
C LEU A 211 8.75 -5.16 -11.72
N LEU A 212 9.38 -4.44 -12.63
CA LEU A 212 9.80 -3.06 -12.41
C LEU A 212 8.59 -2.12 -12.19
N HIS A 213 7.52 -2.30 -12.96
CA HIS A 213 6.27 -1.55 -12.78
C HIS A 213 5.61 -1.79 -11.41
N ILE A 214 5.58 -3.04 -10.96
CA ILE A 214 5.13 -3.39 -9.60
C ILE A 214 5.97 -2.65 -8.56
N GLY A 215 7.30 -2.72 -8.68
CA GLY A 215 8.21 -2.05 -7.75
C GLY A 215 8.02 -0.53 -7.71
N LEU A 216 7.78 0.08 -8.88
CA LEU A 216 7.60 1.53 -8.99
C LEU A 216 6.31 1.96 -8.28
N ARG A 217 5.19 1.27 -8.55
CA ARG A 217 3.92 1.51 -7.86
C ARG A 217 4.04 1.33 -6.35
N ALA A 218 4.74 0.29 -5.89
CA ALA A 218 4.97 0.07 -4.47
C ALA A 218 5.82 1.18 -3.82
N SER A 219 6.82 1.72 -4.54
CA SER A 219 7.60 2.87 -4.06
C SER A 219 6.76 4.13 -3.97
N VAL A 220 5.99 4.44 -5.02
CA VAL A 220 5.13 5.64 -5.05
C VAL A 220 4.03 5.56 -3.99
N TYR A 221 3.46 4.38 -3.74
CA TYR A 221 2.54 4.16 -2.62
C TYR A 221 3.16 4.54 -1.27
N CYS A 222 4.43 4.17 -1.03
CA CYS A 222 5.11 4.57 0.19
C CYS A 222 5.36 6.09 0.29
N LEU A 223 5.52 6.77 -0.86
CA LEU A 223 5.75 8.22 -0.91
C LEU A 223 4.45 9.01 -0.71
N SER A 224 3.31 8.51 -1.22
CA SER A 224 2.01 9.13 -0.95
C SER A 224 1.60 9.04 0.52
N HIS A 225 2.18 8.08 1.25
CA HIS A 225 2.00 7.84 2.68
C HIS A 225 3.28 8.15 3.48
N ALA A 226 4.00 9.21 3.07
CA ALA A 226 5.25 9.57 3.73
C ALA A 226 5.04 9.94 5.21
N ASN A 227 3.90 10.54 5.57
CA ASN A 227 3.63 11.04 6.92
C ASN A 227 3.45 9.93 7.95
N GLU A 228 3.02 8.77 7.48
CA GLU A 228 2.69 7.60 8.30
C GLU A 228 3.91 6.69 8.52
N THR A 229 5.08 7.05 7.98
CA THR A 229 6.27 6.21 8.01
C THR A 229 7.54 6.91 8.48
N THR A 230 8.61 6.13 8.57
CA THR A 230 9.93 6.57 9.01
C THR A 230 10.68 7.27 7.88
N LEU A 231 11.57 8.20 8.23
CA LEU A 231 12.46 8.85 7.26
C LEU A 231 13.23 7.83 6.42
N GLY A 232 13.69 6.75 7.06
CA GLY A 232 14.41 5.68 6.37
C GLY A 232 13.60 4.99 5.27
N ILE A 233 12.28 4.81 5.45
CA ILE A 233 11.42 4.25 4.40
C ILE A 233 11.23 5.26 3.28
N VAL A 234 10.96 6.54 3.59
CA VAL A 234 10.79 7.59 2.59
C VAL A 234 12.03 7.75 1.72
N THR A 235 13.21 7.93 2.32
CA THR A 235 14.48 8.07 1.59
C THR A 235 14.75 6.89 0.67
N LYS A 236 14.54 5.66 1.16
CA LYS A 236 14.71 4.44 0.35
C LYS A 236 13.71 4.38 -0.80
N SER A 237 12.46 4.76 -0.58
CA SER A 237 11.42 4.78 -1.60
C SER A 237 11.69 5.83 -2.68
N CYS A 238 12.20 7.02 -2.33
CA CYS A 238 12.63 8.03 -3.31
C CYS A 238 13.72 7.48 -4.23
N ARG A 239 14.77 6.87 -3.66
CA ARG A 239 15.86 6.28 -4.44
C ARG A 239 15.37 5.16 -5.35
N ARG A 240 14.58 4.23 -4.81
CA ARG A 240 14.04 3.10 -5.58
C ARG A 240 13.12 3.56 -6.69
N ALA A 241 12.27 4.57 -6.47
CA ALA A 241 11.41 5.10 -7.51
C ALA A 241 12.22 5.67 -8.69
N GLN A 242 13.30 6.40 -8.41
CA GLN A 242 14.25 6.89 -9.42
C GLN A 242 14.92 5.73 -10.18
N ASP A 243 15.49 4.76 -9.45
CA ASP A 243 16.20 3.61 -10.02
C ASP A 243 15.27 2.77 -10.92
N LEU A 244 14.06 2.47 -10.44
CA LEU A 244 13.07 1.67 -11.15
C LEU A 244 12.58 2.40 -12.40
N SER A 245 12.35 3.72 -12.32
CA SER A 245 11.97 4.52 -13.48
C SER A 245 13.08 4.55 -14.54
N ALA A 246 14.33 4.76 -14.13
CA ALA A 246 15.48 4.73 -15.03
C ALA A 246 15.66 3.35 -15.71
N LYS A 247 15.47 2.26 -14.98
CA LYS A 247 15.51 0.88 -15.51
C LYS A 247 14.38 0.62 -16.50
N LEU A 248 13.15 1.07 -16.23
CA LEU A 248 12.02 0.94 -17.16
C LEU A 248 12.31 1.66 -18.49
N THR A 249 12.86 2.87 -18.42
CA THR A 249 13.18 3.63 -19.63
C THR A 249 14.35 3.03 -20.40
N SER A 250 15.45 2.70 -19.73
CA SER A 250 16.66 2.19 -20.40
C SER A 250 16.49 0.77 -20.93
N ALA A 251 15.90 -0.15 -20.16
CA ALA A 251 15.80 -1.56 -20.54
C ALA A 251 14.55 -1.90 -21.37
N HIS A 252 13.46 -1.16 -21.19
CA HIS A 252 12.16 -1.52 -21.78
C HIS A 252 11.55 -0.43 -22.68
N LYS A 253 12.24 0.70 -22.88
CA LYS A 253 11.76 1.84 -23.69
C LYS A 253 10.40 2.38 -23.23
N ILE A 254 10.10 2.20 -21.94
CA ILE A 254 8.87 2.68 -21.33
C ILE A 254 9.08 4.14 -20.93
N LYS A 255 8.06 4.97 -21.15
CA LYS A 255 8.13 6.41 -20.83
C LYS A 255 8.54 6.57 -19.36
N PRO A 256 9.53 7.42 -19.05
CA PRO A 256 9.94 7.66 -17.66
C PRO A 256 8.79 8.26 -16.86
N ALA A 257 8.96 8.25 -15.53
CA ALA A 257 8.16 9.10 -14.66
C ALA A 257 8.31 10.57 -15.10
N PRO A 258 7.30 11.43 -14.85
CA PRO A 258 7.39 12.84 -15.22
C PRO A 258 8.62 13.50 -14.61
N ALA A 259 9.23 14.43 -15.35
CA ALA A 259 10.46 15.11 -14.89
C ALA A 259 10.26 15.83 -13.55
N ALA A 260 9.07 16.39 -13.31
CA ALA A 260 8.72 17.04 -12.04
C ALA A 260 8.78 16.05 -10.86
N SER A 261 8.32 14.82 -11.07
CA SER A 261 8.32 13.72 -10.10
C SER A 261 9.73 13.30 -9.75
N LEU A 262 10.56 13.07 -10.78
CA LEU A 262 11.96 12.70 -10.60
C LEU A 262 12.73 13.79 -9.83
N ALA A 263 12.54 15.06 -10.21
CA ALA A 263 13.16 16.20 -9.53
C ALA A 263 12.72 16.30 -8.06
N LEU A 264 11.44 16.06 -7.78
CA LEU A 264 10.91 16.06 -6.44
C LEU A 264 11.47 14.91 -5.59
N TRP A 265 11.46 13.67 -6.09
CA TRP A 265 11.98 12.52 -5.35
C TRP A 265 13.46 12.72 -5.03
N LYS A 266 14.22 13.29 -5.97
CA LYS A 266 15.61 13.65 -5.74
C LYS A 266 15.75 14.72 -4.66
N ALA A 267 14.99 15.82 -4.74
CA ALA A 267 15.02 16.88 -3.73
C ALA A 267 14.63 16.38 -2.33
N GLN A 268 13.65 15.47 -2.25
CA GLN A 268 13.23 14.85 -0.99
C GLN A 268 14.29 13.89 -0.44
N GLU A 269 14.93 13.08 -1.28
CA GLU A 269 16.06 12.25 -0.87
C GLU A 269 17.19 13.11 -0.29
N ASP A 270 17.55 14.20 -0.97
CA ASP A 270 18.62 15.11 -0.57
C ASP A 270 18.27 15.85 0.74
N ALA A 271 17.03 16.30 0.90
CA ALA A 271 16.57 16.97 2.12
C ALA A 271 16.55 16.04 3.35
N LEU A 272 16.39 14.73 3.15
CA LEU A 272 16.40 13.72 4.21
C LEU A 272 17.79 13.18 4.50
N ALA A 273 18.80 13.50 3.69
CA ALA A 273 20.15 13.02 3.88
C ALA A 273 20.72 13.47 5.24
N GLY A 274 21.29 12.52 5.99
CA GLY A 274 21.87 12.79 7.31
C GLY A 274 20.87 12.87 8.47
N LEU A 275 19.57 12.80 8.22
CA LEU A 275 18.57 12.73 9.28
C LEU A 275 18.48 11.32 9.89
N ALA A 276 18.08 11.23 11.16
CA ALA A 276 17.93 9.97 11.87
C ALA A 276 16.79 9.12 11.27
N ALA A 277 17.14 8.01 10.63
CA ALA A 277 16.22 7.17 9.87
C ALA A 277 15.00 6.65 10.65
N ALA A 278 15.11 6.52 11.98
CA ALA A 278 14.05 6.00 12.84
C ALA A 278 12.97 7.03 13.22
N LYS A 279 13.22 8.33 13.01
CA LYS A 279 12.21 9.36 13.26
C LYS A 279 11.06 9.24 12.28
N THR A 280 9.86 9.61 12.69
CA THR A 280 8.74 9.68 11.75
C THR A 280 8.89 10.91 10.86
N TYR A 281 8.34 10.85 9.66
CA TYR A 281 8.38 11.96 8.71
C TYR A 281 7.60 13.17 9.22
N ALA A 282 6.48 12.94 9.92
CA ALA A 282 5.66 13.98 10.53
C ALA A 282 6.36 14.75 11.67
N GLU A 283 7.37 14.16 12.32
CA GLU A 283 8.14 14.77 13.41
C GLU A 283 9.20 15.79 12.93
N GLN A 284 9.41 15.97 11.62
CA GLN A 284 10.42 16.90 11.12
C GLN A 284 9.88 18.33 10.94
N PRO A 285 10.47 19.34 11.59
CA PRO A 285 10.09 20.74 11.43
C PRO A 285 10.58 21.35 10.11
N ALA A 286 11.65 20.78 9.53
CA ALA A 286 12.26 21.24 8.30
C ALA A 286 11.45 20.76 7.10
N ASP A 287 10.64 21.68 6.59
CA ASP A 287 9.99 21.64 5.28
C ASP A 287 8.65 20.89 5.16
N LYS A 288 7.68 21.31 5.98
CA LYS A 288 6.24 21.13 5.67
C LYS A 288 5.90 21.49 4.21
N LYS A 289 6.66 22.37 3.54
CA LYS A 289 6.49 22.70 2.12
C LYS A 289 6.95 21.58 1.18
N LEU A 290 8.08 20.90 1.45
CA LEU A 290 8.47 19.70 0.69
C LEU A 290 7.47 18.57 0.91
N LEU A 291 6.94 18.45 2.12
CA LEU A 291 5.90 17.49 2.50
C LEU A 291 4.62 17.70 1.66
N THR A 292 4.09 18.93 1.62
CA THR A 292 2.91 19.25 0.82
C THR A 292 3.16 19.10 -0.69
N LYS A 293 4.36 19.45 -1.18
CA LYS A 293 4.71 19.26 -2.60
C LYS A 293 4.85 17.78 -2.96
N SER A 294 5.44 16.98 -2.07
CA SER A 294 5.61 15.55 -2.27
C SER A 294 4.27 14.82 -2.29
N GLN A 295 3.38 15.14 -1.36
CA GLN A 295 2.02 14.61 -1.35
C GLN A 295 1.27 14.98 -2.64
N LYS A 296 1.27 16.25 -3.04
CA LYS A 296 0.59 16.70 -4.26
C LYS A 296 1.15 16.09 -5.53
N ALA A 297 2.46 15.86 -5.59
CA ALA A 297 3.07 15.21 -6.76
C ALA A 297 2.89 13.69 -6.74
N GLY A 298 2.94 13.02 -5.59
CA GLY A 298 2.52 11.63 -5.47
C GLY A 298 1.05 11.45 -5.89
N GLU A 299 0.21 12.42 -5.50
CA GLU A 299 -1.17 12.63 -5.95
C GLU A 299 -1.30 13.21 -7.38
N ALA A 300 -0.23 13.36 -8.15
CA ALA A 300 -0.28 13.61 -9.59
C ALA A 300 0.32 12.43 -10.38
N ASP A 301 1.33 11.79 -9.80
CA ASP A 301 2.06 10.66 -10.36
C ASP A 301 1.25 9.37 -10.38
N TRP A 302 0.31 9.19 -9.45
CA TRP A 302 -0.62 8.07 -9.48
C TRP A 302 -1.46 8.04 -10.77
N ARG A 303 -1.79 9.20 -11.36
CA ARG A 303 -2.52 9.31 -12.65
C ARG A 303 -1.66 8.82 -13.80
N VAL A 304 -0.36 9.09 -13.72
CA VAL A 304 0.63 8.62 -14.69
C VAL A 304 0.85 7.11 -14.54
N LEU A 305 0.80 6.59 -13.31
CA LEU A 305 0.88 5.16 -13.01
C LEU A 305 -0.34 4.35 -13.50
N GLN A 306 -1.57 4.89 -13.39
CA GLN A 306 -2.77 4.28 -13.99
C GLN A 306 -2.73 4.31 -15.52
N GLY A 307 -2.13 5.34 -16.12
CA GLY A 307 -1.91 5.43 -17.57
C GLY A 307 -0.98 4.35 -18.15
N PHE A 308 -0.19 3.63 -17.31
CA PHE A 308 0.61 2.50 -17.76
C PHE A 308 -0.18 1.19 -17.93
N GLU A 309 -1.48 1.14 -17.60
CA GLU A 309 -2.35 -0.02 -17.92
C GLU A 309 -2.31 -0.39 -19.41
N VAL A 310 -2.00 0.58 -20.29
CA VAL A 310 -1.85 0.39 -21.74
C VAL A 310 -0.73 -0.59 -22.12
N TYR A 311 0.26 -0.81 -21.25
CA TYR A 311 1.41 -1.69 -21.52
C TYR A 311 1.26 -3.10 -20.93
N SER A 312 0.09 -3.43 -20.36
CA SER A 312 -0.23 -4.74 -19.80
C SER A 312 -1.04 -5.66 -20.74
N LYS A 313 -1.33 -5.19 -21.97
CA LYS A 313 -1.93 -5.99 -23.05
C LYS A 313 -0.86 -6.50 -24.01
#